data_AF-A2Y9K3-F1
#
_entry.id   AF-A2Y9K3-F1
#
_cell.length_a   1.000
_cell.length_b   1.000
_cell.length_c   1.000
_cell.angle_alpha   90.00
_cell.angle_beta   90.00
_cell.angle_gamma   90.00
#
_symmetry.space_group_name_H-M   'P 1'
#
loop_
_entity.id
_entity.type
_entity.pdbx_description
1 polymer ?
#
loop_
_entity_poly.entity_id
_entity_poly.type
_entity_poly.pdbx_seq_one_letter_code
_entity_poly.pdbx_strand_id
1 'polypeptide(L)'
;MAGSGRDRDPLVVGRVVGDVLDAFVRSTNLKVTYGSKTVSNGCELKPSMVTHQPRVEVGGNDMRTFYTLVMVDPDAPSPSDPNLREYLHW
;
A
#
# COMPACT_ATOMS: atom_id res chain seq x y z
N MET A 1 -25.59 17.70 -14.04
CA MET A 1 -25.71 16.27 -13.73
C MET A 1 -24.99 15.48 -14.82
N ALA A 2 -23.85 14.87 -14.48
CA ALA A 2 -23.17 13.88 -15.31
C ALA A 2 -22.82 12.73 -14.36
N GLY A 3 -23.24 11.52 -14.71
CA GLY A 3 -23.25 10.37 -13.81
C GLY A 3 -21.83 9.97 -13.36
N SER A 4 -21.58 10.08 -12.06
CA SER A 4 -20.42 9.47 -11.42
C SER A 4 -20.70 7.96 -11.34
N GLY A 5 -20.12 7.20 -12.27
CA GLY A 5 -19.84 5.80 -12.02
C GLY A 5 -19.05 5.73 -10.71
N ARG A 6 -19.54 4.97 -9.73
CA ARG A 6 -18.86 4.78 -8.45
C ARG A 6 -17.56 4.02 -8.69
N ASP A 7 -16.48 4.72 -9.02
CA ASP A 7 -15.12 4.19 -8.89
C ASP A 7 -14.93 3.88 -7.41
N ARG A 8 -15.04 2.59 -7.08
CA ARG A 8 -14.87 2.11 -5.71
C ARG A 8 -13.39 2.27 -5.35
N ASP A 9 -13.11 2.76 -4.16
CA ASP A 9 -11.74 2.92 -3.65
C ASP A 9 -10.94 1.61 -3.84
N PRO A 10 -9.82 1.61 -4.58
CA PRO A 10 -9.04 0.40 -4.82
C PRO A 10 -8.57 -0.29 -3.54
N LEU A 11 -8.36 0.43 -2.44
CA LEU A 11 -8.00 -0.16 -1.16
C LEU A 11 -9.17 -0.93 -0.51
N VAL A 12 -10.41 -0.50 -0.78
CA VAL A 12 -11.61 -1.23 -0.34
C VAL A 12 -11.88 -2.41 -1.26
N VAL A 13 -11.72 -2.23 -2.58
CA VAL A 13 -11.89 -3.32 -3.57
C VAL A 13 -10.89 -4.44 -3.32
N GLY A 14 -9.63 -4.11 -3.02
CA GLY A 14 -8.59 -5.06 -2.67
C GLY A 14 -8.60 -5.52 -1.21
N ARG A 15 -9.62 -5.15 -0.42
CA ARG A 15 -9.80 -5.49 1.01
C ARG A 15 -8.69 -5.06 1.97
N VAL A 16 -7.70 -4.30 1.51
CA VAL A 16 -6.66 -3.68 2.36
C VAL A 16 -7.31 -2.86 3.47
N VAL A 17 -8.31 -2.04 3.13
CA VAL A 17 -9.23 -1.48 4.13
C VAL A 17 -10.24 -2.55 4.51
N GLY A 18 -10.26 -2.92 5.79
CA GLY A 18 -11.00 -4.05 6.33
C GLY A 18 -10.08 -5.14 6.84
N ASP A 19 -9.20 -5.68 5.98
CA ASP A 19 -8.28 -6.74 6.40
C ASP A 19 -7.07 -6.18 7.18
N VAL A 20 -6.53 -5.01 6.80
CA VAL A 20 -5.30 -4.45 7.39
C VAL A 20 -5.55 -3.12 8.09
N LEU A 21 -6.31 -2.23 7.45
CA LEU A 21 -6.53 -0.86 7.92
C LEU A 21 -8.01 -0.58 8.17
N ASP A 22 -8.29 0.25 9.16
CA ASP A 22 -9.58 0.92 9.29
C ASP A 22 -9.78 1.94 8.15
N ALA A 23 -11.03 2.29 7.87
CA ALA A 23 -11.34 3.32 6.88
C ALA A 23 -10.73 4.67 7.29
N PHE A 24 -10.04 5.33 6.36
CA PHE A 24 -9.32 6.58 6.62
C PHE A 24 -9.42 7.55 5.45
N VAL A 25 -9.16 8.84 5.72
CA VAL A 25 -9.01 9.87 4.69
C VAL A 25 -7.53 10.06 4.40
N ARG A 26 -7.12 9.88 3.15
CA ARG A 26 -5.73 10.08 2.72
C ARG A 26 -5.36 11.55 2.84
N SER A 27 -4.38 11.89 3.68
CA SER A 27 -3.93 13.27 3.91
C SER A 27 -2.54 13.57 3.37
N THR A 28 -1.70 12.54 3.20
CA THR A 28 -0.30 12.69 2.83
C THR A 28 0.00 11.80 1.62
N ASN A 29 0.70 12.37 0.64
CA ASN A 29 1.14 11.61 -0.53
C ASN A 29 2.28 10.67 -0.16
N LEU A 30 2.18 9.41 -0.60
CA LEU A 30 3.23 8.41 -0.49
C LEU A 30 3.58 7.93 -1.90
N LYS A 31 4.87 8.00 -2.26
CA LYS A 31 5.38 7.46 -3.52
C LYS A 31 6.46 6.44 -3.22
N VAL A 32 6.21 5.19 -3.64
CA VAL A 32 7.14 4.07 -3.52
C VAL A 32 7.61 3.67 -4.91
N THR A 33 8.91 3.50 -5.10
CA THR A 33 9.51 3.16 -6.39
C THR A 33 10.55 2.05 -6.25
N TYR A 34 10.44 1.00 -7.07
CA TYR A 34 11.45 -0.04 -7.24
C TYR A 34 12.11 0.14 -8.62
N GLY A 35 13.39 0.54 -8.64
CA GLY A 35 14.08 0.89 -9.89
C GLY A 35 13.38 2.01 -10.64
N SER A 36 12.87 1.72 -11.84
CA SER A 36 12.10 2.68 -12.66
C SER A 36 10.57 2.53 -12.51
N LYS A 37 10.07 1.57 -11.72
CA LYS A 37 8.64 1.29 -11.57
C LYS A 37 8.08 1.90 -10.28
N THR A 38 7.11 2.80 -10.42
CA THR A 38 6.32 3.33 -9.30
C THR A 38 5.21 2.35 -8.93
N VAL A 39 5.01 2.12 -7.64
CA VAL A 39 3.95 1.27 -7.11
C VAL A 39 2.60 1.99 -7.22
N SER A 40 1.59 1.28 -7.71
CA SER A 40 0.19 1.71 -7.67
C SER A 40 -0.69 0.60 -7.09
N ASN A 41 -1.84 0.96 -6.52
CA ASN A 41 -2.74 -0.01 -5.90
C ASN A 41 -3.18 -1.08 -6.90
N GLY A 42 -2.96 -2.35 -6.56
CA GLY A 42 -3.29 -3.51 -7.39
C GLY A 42 -2.30 -3.80 -8.53
N CYS A 43 -1.19 -3.07 -8.66
CA CYS A 43 -0.19 -3.38 -9.68
C CYS A 43 0.63 -4.62 -9.30
N GLU A 44 0.81 -5.53 -10.26
CA GLU A 44 1.64 -6.72 -10.04
C GLU A 44 3.13 -6.40 -10.18
N LEU A 45 3.94 -6.89 -9.24
CA LEU A 45 5.39 -6.82 -9.25
C LEU A 45 5.96 -8.22 -9.08
N LYS A 46 6.91 -8.60 -9.94
CA LYS A 46 7.59 -9.90 -9.79
C LYS A 46 8.49 -9.85 -8.54
N PRO A 47 8.64 -10.96 -7.79
CA PRO A 47 9.54 -11.02 -6.63
C PRO A 47 10.97 -10.54 -6.95
N SER A 48 11.48 -10.83 -8.15
CA SER A 48 12.80 -10.38 -8.59
C SER A 48 12.95 -8.86 -8.76
N MET A 49 11.84 -8.11 -8.87
CA MET A 49 11.85 -6.65 -8.95
C MET A 49 11.87 -5.97 -7.58
N VAL A 50 11.53 -6.70 -6.52
CA VAL A 50 11.31 -6.16 -5.16
C VAL A 50 12.29 -6.73 -4.13
N THR A 51 13.39 -7.32 -4.58
CA THR A 51 14.43 -7.92 -3.72
C THR A 51 15.17 -6.91 -2.87
N HIS A 52 15.27 -5.66 -3.32
CA HIS A 52 15.95 -4.57 -2.63
C HIS A 52 14.94 -3.55 -2.12
N GLN A 53 15.27 -2.88 -1.02
CA GLN A 53 14.45 -1.82 -0.43
C GLN A 53 14.07 -0.75 -1.47
N PRO A 54 12.81 -0.30 -1.52
CA PRO A 54 12.39 0.71 -2.47
C PRO A 54 12.87 2.11 -2.09
N ARG A 55 12.86 3.01 -3.06
CA ARG A 55 12.91 4.45 -2.77
C ARG A 55 11.52 4.89 -2.32
N VAL A 56 11.46 5.56 -1.17
CA VAL A 56 10.22 6.10 -0.60
C VAL A 56 10.32 7.62 -0.50
N GLU A 57 9.31 8.29 -1.03
CA GLU A 57 9.11 9.74 -0.89
C GLU A 57 7.78 9.96 -0.18
N VAL A 58 7.83 10.62 0.99
CA VAL A 58 6.66 11.01 1.78
C VAL A 58 6.46 12.50 1.61
N GLY A 59 5.25 12.92 1.27
CA GLY A 59 4.86 14.31 1.22
C GLY A 59 4.66 14.92 2.60
N GLY A 60 3.95 16.05 2.64
CA GLY A 60 3.68 16.79 3.86
C GLY A 60 4.26 18.20 3.79
N ASN A 61 3.57 19.15 4.40
CA ASN A 61 3.93 20.57 4.33
C ASN A 61 4.75 21.03 5.55
N ASP A 62 4.83 20.20 6.59
CA ASP A 62 5.54 20.50 7.83
C ASP A 62 6.74 19.57 8.01
N MET A 63 7.93 20.16 8.01
CA MET A 63 9.20 19.46 8.21
C MET A 63 9.42 18.97 9.66
N ARG A 64 8.56 19.38 10.60
CA ARG A 64 8.60 18.90 11.99
C ARG A 64 7.77 17.64 12.20
N THR A 65 6.96 17.27 11.21
CA THR A 65 6.17 16.04 11.27
C THR A 65 7.04 14.86 10.87
N PHE A 66 7.10 13.86 11.75
CA PHE A 66 7.78 12.60 11.50
C PHE A 66 6.73 11.53 11.17
N TYR A 67 7.07 10.68 10.21
CA TYR A 67 6.20 9.59 9.75
C TYR A 67 6.87 8.25 10.01
N THR A 68 6.05 7.23 10.25
CA THR A 68 6.45 5.83 10.27
C THR A 68 5.91 5.17 9.01
N LEU A 69 6.76 4.43 8.30
CA LEU A 69 6.37 3.57 7.19
C LEU A 69 6.33 2.12 7.70
N VAL A 70 5.32 1.37 7.28
CA VAL A 70 5.17 -0.06 7.58
C VAL A 70 4.91 -0.80 6.28
N MET A 71 5.65 -1.86 6.01
CA MET A 71 5.42 -2.77 4.89
C MET A 71 5.12 -4.18 5.41
N VAL A 72 3.90 -4.66 5.18
CA VAL A 72 3.42 -5.97 5.65
C VAL A 72 2.82 -6.78 4.51
N ASP A 73 2.89 -8.11 4.65
CA ASP A 73 2.13 -9.06 3.85
C ASP A 73 1.00 -9.67 4.71
N PRO A 74 -0.28 -9.31 4.46
CA PRO A 74 -1.42 -9.85 5.21
C PRO A 74 -1.83 -11.25 4.75
N ASP A 75 -1.23 -11.77 3.68
CA ASP A 75 -1.60 -13.01 3.03
C ASP A 75 -0.58 -14.12 3.29
N ALA A 76 0.29 -13.99 4.30
CA ALA A 76 1.33 -14.99 4.57
C ALA A 76 0.79 -16.26 5.27
N PRO A 77 1.19 -17.48 4.86
CA PRO A 77 2.00 -17.81 3.67
C PRO A 77 1.18 -17.87 2.37
N SER A 78 -0.16 -17.89 2.46
CA SER A 78 -1.04 -17.81 1.30
C SER A 78 -2.34 -17.04 1.61
N PRO A 79 -2.95 -16.35 0.64
CA PRO A 79 -4.20 -15.61 0.86
C PRO A 79 -5.39 -16.53 1.24
N SER A 80 -5.31 -17.83 0.95
CA SER A 80 -6.35 -18.80 1.31
C SER A 80 -6.24 -19.34 2.74
N ASP A 81 -5.04 -19.32 3.32
CA ASP A 81 -4.76 -19.72 4.70
C ASP A 81 -3.68 -18.79 5.27
N PRO A 82 -4.04 -17.54 5.61
CA PRO A 82 -3.08 -16.52 6.00
C PRO A 82 -2.76 -16.62 7.50
N ASN A 83 -2.39 -17.81 7.98
CA ASN A 83 -2.19 -18.07 9.41
C ASN A 83 -0.92 -17.44 10.02
N LEU A 84 -0.04 -16.88 9.18
CA LEU A 84 1.14 -16.10 9.59
C LEU A 84 0.95 -14.59 9.39
N ARG A 85 -0.28 -14.14 9.06
CA ARG A 85 -0.55 -12.71 8.92
C ARG A 85 -0.36 -11.97 10.24
N GLU A 86 0.19 -10.77 10.26
CA GLU A 86 0.86 -10.05 9.17
C GLU A 86 2.37 -10.31 9.20
N TYR A 87 2.97 -10.63 8.05
CA TYR A 87 4.42 -10.74 7.95
C TYR A 87 5.06 -9.37 7.72
N LEU A 88 5.83 -8.89 8.69
CA LEU A 88 6.51 -7.60 8.63
C LEU A 88 7.75 -7.69 7.73
N HIS A 89 7.73 -6.98 6.60
CA HIS A 89 8.87 -6.88 5.68
C HIS A 89 9.84 -5.77 6.04
N TRP A 90 9.31 -4.58 6.37
CA TRP A 90 10.11 -3.40 6.68
C TRP A 90 9.36 -2.43 7.60
#